data_AF-A0A7V9LB76-F1
#
_entry.id   AF-A0A7V9LB76-F1
#
_cell.length_a   1.000
_cell.length_b   1.000
_cell.length_c   1.000
_cell.angle_alpha   90.00
_cell.angle_beta   90.00
_cell.angle_gamma   90.00
#
_symmetry.space_group_name_H-M   'P 1'
#
loop_
_entity.id
_entity.type
_entity.pdbx_description
1 polymer ?
#
loop_
_entity_poly.entity_id
_entity_poly.type
_entity_poly.pdbx_seq_one_letter_code
_entity_poly.pdbx_strand_id
1 'polypeptide(L)'
;MKVKIGPPPIKLTKGVLTGATCDDNACKCREGADDGGVGLPTDGRKRFEIRLESAYDLWVTLPDTVLYKSPETAIACFYVDLAPGKHPLAMRASNPAGVSFALEVHELGTDTKSWYDTFEFKCGHPGVCTFDELDGKSESKTKRGLHDACGSVKVKNVAWDHGKSPDMQVPSELAMELKLDVYKFAPWKPRGDTSCGEGGGRGPKGEKTFADETATP
;
A
#
# COMPACT_ATOMS: atom_id res chain seq x y z
N MET A 1 5.78 16.09 10.89
CA MET A 1 7.12 15.46 10.80
C MET A 1 7.55 15.57 9.35
N LYS A 2 8.78 16.01 9.05
CA LYS A 2 9.27 16.10 7.66
C LYS A 2 9.96 14.79 7.28
N VAL A 3 9.61 14.24 6.12
CA VAL A 3 10.25 13.05 5.55
C VAL A 3 11.59 13.47 4.94
N LYS A 4 12.67 12.76 5.23
CA LYS A 4 13.98 13.09 4.65
C LYS A 4 14.05 12.57 3.21
N ILE A 5 14.17 13.49 2.26
CA ILE A 5 14.37 13.14 0.85
C ILE A 5 15.85 12.80 0.62
N GLY A 6 16.14 11.51 0.47
CA GLY A 6 17.44 11.00 0.01
C GLY A 6 17.53 10.85 -1.51
N PRO A 7 18.67 10.38 -2.04
CA PRO A 7 18.76 9.99 -3.44
C PRO A 7 17.70 8.93 -3.76
N PRO A 8 17.14 8.93 -4.99
CA PRO A 8 16.19 7.90 -5.39
C PRO A 8 16.79 6.49 -5.21
N PRO A 9 15.98 5.50 -4.81
CA PRO A 9 16.43 4.11 -4.83
C PRO A 9 16.84 3.68 -6.24
N ILE A 10 17.54 2.55 -6.33
CA ILE A 10 17.87 1.98 -7.63
C ILE A 10 16.60 1.67 -8.45
N LYS A 11 16.69 1.76 -9.77
CA LYS A 11 15.60 1.49 -10.72
C LYS A 11 15.39 -0.01 -10.95
N LEU A 12 15.13 -0.74 -9.87
CA LEU A 12 14.95 -2.19 -9.90
C LEU A 12 14.12 -2.65 -8.71
N THR A 13 13.12 -3.50 -8.98
CA THR A 13 12.42 -4.23 -7.93
C THR A 13 13.38 -5.21 -7.26
N LYS A 14 13.44 -5.18 -5.93
CA LYS A 14 14.23 -6.09 -5.09
C LYS A 14 13.36 -6.63 -3.97
N GLY A 15 13.37 -7.93 -3.75
CA GLY A 15 12.60 -8.58 -2.69
C GLY A 15 11.79 -9.74 -3.24
N VAL A 16 10.96 -10.33 -2.37
CA VAL A 16 10.12 -11.48 -2.74
C VAL A 16 8.73 -10.98 -3.10
N LEU A 17 8.39 -11.05 -4.39
CA LEU A 17 7.01 -10.89 -4.85
C LEU A 17 6.26 -12.21 -4.67
N THR A 18 4.96 -12.13 -4.38
CA THR A 18 4.17 -13.30 -3.98
C THR A 18 2.85 -13.38 -4.73
N GLY A 19 2.59 -14.49 -5.39
CA GLY A 19 1.32 -14.74 -6.06
C GLY A 19 1.52 -15.38 -7.42
N ALA A 20 0.51 -16.11 -7.89
CA ALA A 20 0.61 -16.88 -9.14
C ALA A 20 0.69 -15.99 -10.40
N THR A 21 0.45 -14.70 -10.26
CA THR A 21 0.50 -13.71 -11.34
C THR A 21 1.82 -12.93 -11.39
N CYS A 22 2.77 -13.24 -10.51
CA CYS A 22 4.10 -12.63 -10.50
C CYS A 22 5.10 -13.47 -11.30
N ASP A 23 5.91 -12.80 -12.10
CA ASP A 23 7.04 -13.35 -12.83
C ASP A 23 8.27 -12.47 -12.59
N ASP A 24 9.30 -13.04 -11.96
CA ASP A 24 10.48 -12.35 -11.46
C ASP A 24 10.17 -11.06 -10.67
N ASN A 25 10.26 -9.91 -11.34
CA ASN A 25 10.23 -8.56 -10.76
C ASN A 25 8.96 -7.77 -11.10
N ALA A 26 7.98 -8.40 -11.75
CA ALA A 26 6.73 -7.80 -12.14
C ALA A 26 5.55 -8.73 -11.85
N CYS A 27 4.36 -8.17 -11.61
CA CYS A 27 3.14 -8.95 -11.49
C CYS A 27 2.04 -8.41 -12.40
N LYS A 28 1.19 -9.30 -12.91
CA LYS A 28 -0.03 -8.90 -13.58
C LYS A 28 -1.00 -8.31 -12.56
N CYS A 29 -1.45 -7.08 -12.79
CA CYS A 29 -2.53 -6.47 -12.01
C CYS A 29 -3.78 -7.34 -12.05
N ARG A 30 -4.46 -7.47 -10.92
CA ARG A 30 -5.70 -8.22 -10.84
C ARG A 30 -6.78 -7.51 -11.64
N GLU A 31 -7.70 -8.31 -12.16
CA GLU A 31 -8.91 -7.84 -12.81
C GLU A 31 -10.10 -8.38 -11.99
N GLY A 32 -11.11 -7.54 -11.75
CA GLY A 32 -12.30 -7.94 -10.99
C GLY A 32 -12.17 -7.84 -9.46
N ALA A 33 -13.16 -8.42 -8.78
CA ALA A 33 -13.38 -8.26 -7.33
C ALA A 33 -13.03 -9.51 -6.50
N ASP A 34 -12.72 -10.63 -7.15
CA ASP A 34 -12.24 -11.86 -6.50
C ASP A 34 -10.72 -11.76 -6.19
N ASP A 35 -10.08 -12.88 -5.90
CA ASP A 35 -8.63 -12.90 -5.62
C ASP A 35 -7.77 -12.61 -6.88
N GLY A 36 -8.38 -12.42 -8.05
CA GLY A 36 -7.70 -12.05 -9.29
C GLY A 36 -6.73 -13.11 -9.80
N GLY A 37 -6.84 -14.36 -9.32
CA GLY A 37 -5.89 -15.44 -9.63
C GLY A 37 -4.52 -15.27 -8.96
N VAL A 38 -4.36 -14.32 -8.04
CA VAL A 38 -3.10 -14.10 -7.31
C VAL A 38 -2.83 -15.26 -6.34
N GLY A 39 -3.88 -15.92 -5.87
CA GLY A 39 -3.83 -16.98 -4.87
C GLY A 39 -3.77 -16.43 -3.45
N LEU A 40 -3.79 -17.34 -2.47
CA LEU A 40 -3.78 -17.00 -1.05
C LEU A 40 -2.35 -16.95 -0.48
N PRO A 41 -2.10 -16.12 0.55
CA PRO A 41 -0.84 -16.15 1.32
C PRO A 41 -0.69 -17.46 2.08
N THR A 42 0.56 -17.86 2.33
CA THR A 42 0.91 -19.00 3.21
C THR A 42 1.36 -18.52 4.59
N ASP A 43 1.48 -19.45 5.54
CA ASP A 43 2.24 -19.28 6.79
C ASP A 43 1.79 -18.11 7.67
N GLY A 44 0.48 -17.90 7.68
CA GLY A 44 -0.16 -16.88 8.49
C GLY A 44 0.19 -15.43 8.19
N ARG A 45 0.69 -15.20 6.97
CA ARG A 45 0.91 -13.87 6.42
C ARG A 45 -0.36 -13.35 5.75
N LYS A 46 -0.38 -12.06 5.45
CA LYS A 46 -1.47 -11.39 4.72
C LYS A 46 -0.95 -10.86 3.41
N ARG A 47 -1.73 -11.05 2.35
CA ARG A 47 -1.38 -10.62 1.00
C ARG A 47 -1.86 -9.22 0.74
N PHE A 48 -0.98 -8.43 0.15
CA PHE A 48 -1.23 -7.05 -0.24
C PHE A 48 -0.98 -6.87 -1.72
N GLU A 49 -1.84 -6.12 -2.37
CA GLU A 49 -1.57 -5.51 -3.67
C GLU A 49 -1.08 -4.09 -3.42
N ILE A 50 0.06 -3.76 -4.02
CA ILE A 50 0.59 -2.41 -4.12
C ILE A 50 0.52 -2.02 -5.59
N ARG A 51 -0.39 -1.10 -5.90
CA ARG A 51 -0.63 -0.61 -7.25
C ARG A 51 -0.07 0.80 -7.39
N LEU A 52 0.81 0.96 -8.36
CA LEU A 52 1.47 2.21 -8.69
C LEU A 52 1.03 2.67 -10.08
N GLU A 53 0.64 3.94 -10.19
CA GLU A 53 0.30 4.54 -11.47
C GLU A 53 0.96 5.90 -11.64
N SER A 54 1.61 6.11 -12.78
CA SER A 54 2.31 7.36 -13.12
C SER A 54 2.78 7.34 -14.57
N ALA A 55 3.09 8.51 -15.14
CA ALA A 55 3.88 8.60 -16.36
C ALA A 55 5.41 8.48 -16.09
N TYR A 56 5.84 8.52 -14.83
CA TYR A 56 7.24 8.62 -14.42
C TYR A 56 7.67 7.46 -13.52
N ASP A 57 8.93 7.50 -13.07
CA ASP A 57 9.50 6.55 -12.12
C ASP A 57 8.82 6.68 -10.74
N LEU A 58 8.46 5.53 -10.15
CA LEU A 58 8.00 5.45 -8.77
C LEU A 58 8.71 4.32 -8.03
N TRP A 59 8.92 4.53 -6.73
CA TRP A 59 9.41 3.51 -5.82
C TRP A 59 8.51 3.37 -4.61
N VAL A 60 8.29 2.14 -4.17
CA VAL A 60 7.78 1.83 -2.84
C VAL A 60 8.80 1.00 -2.10
N THR A 61 9.07 1.33 -0.84
CA THR A 61 9.99 0.58 0.02
C THR A 61 9.25 0.08 1.26
N LEU A 62 9.35 -1.22 1.46
CA LEU A 62 9.00 -1.97 2.66
C LEU A 62 10.32 -2.45 3.31
N PRO A 63 10.32 -3.00 4.55
CA PRO A 63 11.54 -3.36 5.26
C PRO A 63 12.56 -4.16 4.44
N ASP A 64 12.09 -5.17 3.71
CA ASP A 64 12.93 -6.09 2.94
C ASP A 64 12.64 -6.05 1.44
N THR A 65 11.91 -5.04 0.96
CA THR A 65 11.43 -5.00 -0.42
C THR A 65 11.40 -3.59 -0.99
N VAL A 66 11.96 -3.42 -2.18
CA VAL A 66 11.84 -2.22 -3.00
C VAL A 66 11.05 -2.61 -4.24
N LEU A 67 9.97 -1.89 -4.51
CA LEU A 67 9.12 -2.05 -5.68
C LEU A 67 9.38 -0.87 -6.60
N TYR A 68 9.63 -1.13 -7.87
CA TYR A 68 9.96 -0.08 -8.84
C TYR A 68 9.04 -0.14 -10.04
N LYS A 69 8.41 0.99 -10.34
CA LYS A 69 7.60 1.20 -11.53
C LYS A 69 8.37 2.11 -12.48
N SER A 70 8.57 1.66 -13.72
CA SER A 70 9.25 2.44 -14.78
C SER A 70 8.26 3.29 -15.58
N PRO A 71 8.73 4.30 -16.34
CA PRO A 71 7.89 5.09 -17.24
C PRO A 71 7.28 4.31 -18.41
N GLU A 72 7.80 3.11 -18.71
CA GLU A 72 7.39 2.30 -19.88
C GLU A 72 5.97 1.74 -19.74
N THR A 73 5.50 1.58 -18.49
CA THR A 73 4.14 1.13 -18.17
C THR A 73 3.42 2.21 -17.38
N ALA A 74 2.17 2.52 -17.70
CA ALA A 74 1.38 3.48 -16.93
C ALA A 74 1.10 2.97 -15.51
N ILE A 75 0.82 1.67 -15.38
CA ILE A 75 0.45 1.00 -14.13
C ILE A 75 1.42 -0.16 -13.90
N ALA A 76 1.84 -0.35 -12.64
CA ALA A 76 2.50 -1.56 -12.16
C ALA A 76 1.82 -2.06 -10.89
N CYS A 77 1.63 -3.37 -10.78
CA CYS A 77 1.13 -4.01 -9.57
C CYS A 77 2.18 -4.95 -9.00
N PHE A 78 2.24 -4.97 -7.68
CA PHE A 78 3.11 -5.84 -6.92
C PHE A 78 2.29 -6.52 -5.85
N TYR A 79 2.54 -7.80 -5.63
CA TYR A 79 1.93 -8.53 -4.54
C TYR A 79 2.99 -8.92 -3.54
N VAL A 80 2.73 -8.62 -2.27
CA VAL A 80 3.64 -8.91 -1.16
C VAL A 80 2.87 -9.53 -0.03
N ASP A 81 3.47 -10.53 0.62
CA ASP A 81 2.94 -11.09 1.85
C ASP A 81 3.63 -10.43 3.04
N LEU A 82 2.86 -9.88 3.98
CA LEU A 82 3.35 -9.27 5.21
C LEU A 82 2.91 -10.10 6.42
N ALA A 83 3.81 -10.31 7.37
CA ALA A 83 3.44 -10.90 8.65
C ALA A 83 2.58 -9.93 9.47
N PRO A 84 1.76 -10.40 10.42
CA PRO A 84 1.12 -9.51 11.39
C PRO A 84 2.16 -8.66 12.12
N GLY A 85 1.86 -7.38 12.30
CA GLY A 85 2.78 -6.43 12.91
C GLY A 85 2.84 -5.09 12.19
N LYS A 86 3.94 -4.39 12.42
CA LYS A 86 4.11 -2.97 12.10
C LYS A 86 5.11 -2.79 10.96
N HIS A 87 4.63 -2.42 9.78
CA HIS A 87 5.45 -2.28 8.58
C HIS A 87 5.53 -0.83 8.13
N PRO A 88 6.72 -0.20 8.16
CA PRO A 88 6.92 1.08 7.49
C PRO A 88 6.77 0.88 5.97
N LEU A 89 6.08 1.79 5.33
CA LEU A 89 6.00 1.90 3.87
C LEU A 89 6.43 3.31 3.50
N ALA A 90 7.45 3.40 2.64
CA ALA A 90 7.89 4.65 2.06
C ALA A 90 7.59 4.65 0.56
N MET A 91 7.18 5.80 0.02
CA MET A 91 7.00 6.00 -1.41
C MET A 91 7.87 7.17 -1.87
N ARG A 92 8.46 7.01 -3.06
CA ARG A 92 9.28 8.04 -3.71
C ARG A 92 8.79 8.28 -5.13
N ALA A 93 8.66 9.55 -5.51
CA ALA A 93 8.51 10.01 -6.88
C ALA A 93 9.60 11.05 -7.19
N SER A 94 10.23 10.95 -8.35
CA SER A 94 11.31 11.86 -8.78
C SER A 94 11.20 12.12 -10.27
N ASN A 95 11.02 13.38 -10.65
CA ASN A 95 11.02 13.82 -12.03
C ASN A 95 11.34 15.32 -12.10
N PRO A 96 12.42 15.75 -12.79
CA PRO A 96 12.78 17.17 -12.90
C PRO A 96 11.69 18.06 -13.48
N ALA A 97 10.81 17.52 -14.32
CA ALA A 97 9.70 18.25 -14.94
C ALA A 97 8.41 18.28 -14.10
N GLY A 98 8.42 17.68 -12.91
CA GLY A 98 7.26 17.59 -12.02
C GLY A 98 6.80 16.14 -11.80
N VAL A 99 6.53 15.78 -10.56
CA VAL A 99 6.11 14.41 -10.21
C VAL A 99 4.62 14.19 -10.49
N SER A 100 4.26 12.93 -10.75
CA SER A 100 2.89 12.43 -10.86
C SER A 100 2.87 11.06 -10.20
N PHE A 101 1.84 10.75 -9.42
CA PHE A 101 1.71 9.40 -8.85
C PHE A 101 0.32 9.11 -8.33
N ALA A 102 -0.02 7.83 -8.35
CA ALA A 102 -1.04 7.21 -7.53
C ALA A 102 -0.43 5.99 -6.84
N LEU A 103 -0.65 5.89 -5.53
CA LEU A 103 -0.39 4.70 -4.73
C LEU A 103 -1.73 4.21 -4.21
N GLU A 104 -2.03 2.94 -4.49
CA GLU A 104 -3.12 2.21 -3.86
C GLU A 104 -2.56 0.96 -3.18
N VAL A 105 -3.03 0.69 -1.97
CA VAL A 105 -2.70 -0.51 -1.21
C VAL A 105 -3.99 -1.22 -0.85
N HIS A 106 -4.07 -2.50 -1.19
CA HIS A 106 -5.23 -3.35 -0.93
C HIS A 106 -4.83 -4.60 -0.16
N GLU A 107 -5.61 -4.99 0.85
CA GLU A 107 -5.45 -6.26 1.57
C GLU A 107 -6.36 -7.32 0.95
N LEU A 108 -5.84 -8.53 0.67
CA LEU A 108 -6.69 -9.68 0.31
C LEU A 108 -7.23 -10.37 1.58
N GLY A 109 -8.55 -10.43 1.73
CA GLY A 109 -9.19 -11.27 2.74
C GLY A 109 -9.15 -12.73 2.33
N THR A 110 -8.49 -13.58 3.12
CA THR A 110 -8.36 -15.01 2.82
C THR A 110 -9.70 -15.74 2.83
N ASP A 111 -10.61 -15.36 3.72
CA ASP A 111 -11.90 -16.03 3.90
C ASP A 111 -12.95 -15.49 2.93
N THR A 112 -12.93 -14.19 2.66
CA THR A 112 -13.89 -13.50 1.80
C THR A 112 -13.47 -13.46 0.34
N LYS A 113 -12.20 -13.74 0.05
CA LYS A 113 -11.55 -13.57 -1.26
C LYS A 113 -11.80 -12.19 -1.88
N SER A 114 -11.98 -11.18 -1.02
CA SER A 114 -12.26 -9.81 -1.40
C SER A 114 -11.06 -8.92 -1.08
N TRP A 115 -10.86 -7.87 -1.87
CA TRP A 115 -9.83 -6.86 -1.62
C TRP A 115 -10.38 -5.71 -0.80
N TYR A 116 -9.70 -5.35 0.28
CA TYR A 116 -10.05 -4.25 1.18
C TYR A 116 -9.13 -3.06 0.91
N ASP A 117 -9.71 -1.89 0.68
CA ASP A 117 -8.94 -0.67 0.49
C ASP A 117 -8.20 -0.36 1.80
N THR A 118 -6.87 -0.37 1.76
CA THR A 118 -6.04 -0.10 2.94
C THR A 118 -5.55 1.33 2.92
N PHE A 119 -5.09 1.81 1.78
CA PHE A 119 -4.57 3.16 1.62
C PHE A 119 -4.66 3.62 0.17
N GLU A 120 -4.96 4.91 -0.02
CA GLU A 120 -4.93 5.55 -1.33
C GLU A 120 -4.32 6.95 -1.22
N PHE A 121 -3.42 7.28 -2.15
CA PHE A 121 -2.92 8.64 -2.33
C PHE A 121 -2.62 8.91 -3.80
N LYS A 122 -3.22 9.97 -4.35
CA LYS A 122 -3.05 10.40 -5.75
C LYS A 122 -2.64 11.87 -5.86
N CYS A 123 -1.64 12.23 -6.66
CA CYS A 123 -1.34 13.63 -6.99
C CYS A 123 -0.91 13.77 -8.44
N GLY A 124 -1.43 14.78 -9.15
CA GLY A 124 -1.15 14.95 -10.58
C GLY A 124 -1.53 13.73 -11.41
N HIS A 125 -2.66 13.08 -11.10
CA HIS A 125 -3.08 11.86 -11.80
C HIS A 125 -4.47 12.07 -12.47
N PRO A 126 -4.54 12.36 -13.78
CA PRO A 126 -3.42 12.56 -14.73
C PRO A 126 -2.78 13.96 -14.62
N GLY A 127 -1.54 14.12 -15.09
CA GLY A 127 -0.83 15.41 -15.17
C GLY A 127 0.43 15.50 -14.28
N VAL A 128 0.76 16.71 -13.83
CA VAL A 128 1.82 16.95 -12.84
C VAL A 128 1.18 17.43 -11.54
N CYS A 129 1.69 16.93 -10.43
CA CYS A 129 1.27 17.29 -9.09
C CYS A 129 1.57 18.77 -8.85
N THR A 130 0.69 19.47 -8.15
CA THR A 130 0.91 20.88 -7.74
C THR A 130 1.17 20.96 -6.24
N PHE A 131 1.83 22.03 -5.78
CA PHE A 131 2.02 22.25 -4.34
C PHE A 131 0.67 22.41 -3.63
N ASP A 132 -0.30 23.07 -4.27
CA ASP A 132 -1.65 23.26 -3.71
C ASP A 132 -2.40 21.93 -3.53
N GLU A 133 -2.24 20.98 -4.46
CA GLU A 133 -2.79 19.62 -4.31
C GLU A 133 -2.19 18.88 -3.11
N LEU A 134 -0.88 19.04 -2.87
CA LEU A 134 -0.20 18.40 -1.74
C LEU A 134 -0.54 19.07 -0.40
N ASP A 135 -0.58 20.40 -0.38
CA ASP A 135 -0.87 21.19 0.82
C ASP A 135 -2.36 21.06 1.21
N GLY A 136 -3.24 20.90 0.22
CA GLY A 136 -4.67 20.68 0.42
C GLY A 136 -5.04 19.26 0.87
N LYS A 137 -4.11 18.29 0.74
CA LYS A 137 -4.32 16.95 1.27
C LYS A 137 -4.08 16.96 2.78
N SER A 138 -5.15 16.91 3.56
CA SER A 138 -5.02 16.47 4.95
C SER A 138 -4.71 14.97 4.98
N GLU A 139 -3.94 14.50 5.97
CA GLU A 139 -3.86 13.06 6.33
C GLU A 139 -5.26 12.46 6.17
N SER A 140 -5.42 11.40 5.37
CA SER A 140 -6.74 10.86 5.03
C SER A 140 -7.52 10.64 6.32
N LYS A 141 -8.58 11.45 6.53
CA LYS A 141 -9.40 11.47 7.75
C LYS A 141 -10.30 10.24 7.77
N THR A 142 -9.68 9.07 7.83
CA THR A 142 -10.38 7.80 7.98
C THR A 142 -10.73 7.60 9.45
N LYS A 143 -11.94 7.11 9.72
CA LYS A 143 -12.39 6.87 11.09
C LYS A 143 -11.47 5.80 11.71
N ARG A 144 -10.69 6.19 12.72
CA ARG A 144 -9.71 5.35 13.43
C ARG A 144 -8.48 4.92 12.61
N GLY A 145 -8.20 5.50 11.43
CA GLY A 145 -7.08 5.10 10.57
C GLY A 145 -7.33 3.83 9.74
N LEU A 146 -8.59 3.41 9.62
CA LEU A 146 -9.02 2.27 8.82
C LEU A 146 -9.70 2.79 7.56
N HIS A 147 -9.13 2.51 6.39
CA HIS A 147 -9.69 3.00 5.12
C HIS A 147 -10.92 2.17 4.71
N ASP A 148 -10.83 0.84 4.80
CA ASP A 148 -11.99 -0.04 4.87
C ASP A 148 -12.21 -0.49 6.33
N ALA A 149 -13.43 -0.30 6.84
CA ALA A 149 -13.80 -0.64 8.20
C ALA A 149 -13.79 -2.16 8.47
N CYS A 150 -13.94 -2.99 7.43
CA CYS A 150 -13.92 -4.45 7.50
C CYS A 150 -12.52 -5.04 7.34
N GLY A 151 -11.55 -4.25 6.86
CA GLY A 151 -10.16 -4.67 6.71
C GLY A 151 -9.48 -4.91 8.05
N SER A 152 -8.29 -5.51 8.02
CA SER A 152 -7.51 -5.83 9.22
C SER A 152 -6.23 -4.99 9.36
N VAL A 153 -6.18 -3.85 8.68
CA VAL A 153 -4.98 -3.01 8.62
C VAL A 153 -5.31 -1.58 8.98
N LYS A 154 -4.57 -1.06 9.97
CA LYS A 154 -4.64 0.35 10.37
C LYS A 154 -3.45 1.12 9.83
N VAL A 155 -3.72 2.19 9.10
CA VAL A 155 -2.70 3.13 8.62
C VAL A 155 -2.43 4.18 9.69
N LYS A 156 -1.15 4.47 9.93
CA LYS A 156 -0.68 5.46 10.91
C LYS A 156 0.45 6.30 10.33
N ASN A 157 0.67 7.47 10.94
CA ASN A 157 1.84 8.32 10.72
C ASN A 157 2.08 8.67 9.24
N VAL A 158 1.02 8.99 8.51
CA VAL A 158 1.17 9.42 7.11
C VAL A 158 1.84 10.78 7.12
N ALA A 159 3.00 10.88 6.48
CA ALA A 159 3.75 12.13 6.34
C ALA A 159 4.34 12.19 4.93
N TRP A 160 4.53 13.40 4.40
CA TRP A 160 5.23 13.59 3.13
C TRP A 160 6.07 14.87 3.15
N ASP A 161 7.05 14.91 2.26
CA ASP A 161 7.86 16.07 1.94
C ASP A 161 8.08 16.10 0.43
N HIS A 162 7.95 17.28 -0.17
CA HIS A 162 8.07 17.50 -1.61
C HIS A 162 9.32 18.31 -1.98
N GLY A 163 10.26 18.50 -1.05
CA GLY A 163 11.58 19.10 -1.30
C GLY A 163 11.52 20.53 -1.83
N LYS A 164 10.48 21.30 -1.49
CA LYS A 164 10.20 22.62 -2.09
C LYS A 164 11.39 23.56 -1.97
N SER A 165 11.80 24.07 -3.13
CA SER A 165 12.66 25.24 -3.29
C SER A 165 11.79 26.45 -3.61
N PRO A 166 12.15 27.67 -3.18
CA PRO A 166 11.36 28.89 -3.42
C PRO A 166 10.99 29.15 -4.88
N ASP A 167 11.83 28.70 -5.82
CA ASP A 167 11.69 29.02 -7.26
C ASP A 167 10.96 27.93 -8.06
N MET A 168 10.55 26.82 -7.43
CA MET A 168 9.86 25.73 -8.13
C MET A 168 8.36 26.00 -8.24
N GLN A 169 7.80 25.82 -9.44
CA GLN A 169 6.35 25.90 -9.69
C GLN A 169 5.63 24.58 -9.39
N VAL A 170 6.33 23.45 -9.57
CA VAL A 170 5.83 22.10 -9.30
C VAL A 170 6.86 21.30 -8.48
N PRO A 171 6.43 20.35 -7.63
CA PRO A 171 7.33 19.43 -6.96
C PRO A 171 8.06 18.54 -7.97
N SER A 172 9.39 18.64 -8.00
CA SER A 172 10.25 17.72 -8.76
C SER A 172 10.55 16.43 -8.00
N GLU A 173 10.27 16.43 -6.69
CA GLU A 173 10.50 15.33 -5.78
C GLU A 173 9.32 15.19 -4.83
N LEU A 174 9.00 13.95 -4.47
CA LEU A 174 8.14 13.66 -3.33
C LEU A 174 8.64 12.42 -2.61
N ALA A 175 8.65 12.48 -1.28
CA ALA A 175 8.78 11.33 -0.40
C ALA A 175 7.57 11.29 0.53
N MET A 176 6.95 10.11 0.66
CA MET A 176 5.87 9.85 1.59
C MET A 176 6.26 8.68 2.48
N GLU A 177 5.92 8.74 3.76
CA GLU A 177 6.07 7.65 4.71
C GLU A 177 4.74 7.40 5.41
N LEU A 178 4.41 6.14 5.62
CA LEU A 178 3.28 5.70 6.43
C LEU A 178 3.62 4.38 7.11
N LYS A 179 2.75 3.96 8.03
CA LYS A 179 2.89 2.70 8.75
C LYS A 179 1.63 1.86 8.62
N LEU A 180 1.80 0.64 8.11
CA LEU A 180 0.76 -0.39 8.09
C LEU A 180 0.83 -1.18 9.40
N ASP A 181 -0.20 -1.09 10.23
CA ASP A 181 -0.38 -1.91 11.42
C ASP A 181 -1.32 -3.07 11.06
N VAL A 182 -0.71 -4.20 10.70
CA VAL A 182 -1.36 -5.40 10.16
C VAL A 182 -1.76 -6.31 11.32
N TYR A 183 -3.06 -6.51 11.54
CA TYR A 183 -3.55 -7.32 12.65
C TYR A 183 -3.47 -8.83 12.35
N LYS A 184 -3.47 -9.66 13.41
CA LYS A 184 -3.43 -11.13 13.28
C LYS A 184 -4.74 -11.75 12.77
N PHE A 185 -5.85 -11.02 12.84
CA PHE A 185 -7.19 -11.54 12.57
C PHE A 185 -7.52 -11.42 11.07
N ALA A 186 -8.40 -12.26 10.54
CA ALA A 186 -8.76 -12.24 9.12
C ALA A 186 -10.05 -11.42 8.90
N PRO A 187 -10.12 -10.55 7.88
CA PRO A 187 -11.39 -9.95 7.48
C PRO A 187 -12.42 -11.04 7.17
N TRP A 188 -13.53 -11.05 7.92
CA TRP A 188 -14.56 -12.09 7.83
C TRP A 188 -15.88 -11.60 7.23
N LYS A 189 -16.00 -10.28 7.02
CA LYS A 189 -17.13 -9.65 6.30
C LYS A 189 -16.67 -9.12 4.96
N PRO A 190 -17.50 -9.15 3.91
CA PRO A 190 -17.15 -8.57 2.61
C PRO A 190 -16.70 -7.11 2.71
N ARG A 191 -15.89 -6.67 1.74
CA ARG A 191 -15.51 -5.26 1.57
C ARG A 191 -16.75 -4.36 1.58
N GLY A 192 -16.69 -3.26 2.33
CA GLY A 192 -17.77 -2.25 2.37
C GLY A 192 -19.04 -2.66 3.14
N ASP A 193 -19.03 -3.77 3.87
CA ASP A 193 -20.15 -4.15 4.74
C ASP A 193 -20.36 -3.05 5.82
N THR A 194 -21.59 -2.51 5.86
CA THR A 194 -21.94 -1.37 6.72
C THR A 194 -21.92 -1.70 8.20
N SER A 195 -21.97 -2.97 8.57
CA SER A 195 -21.95 -3.42 9.95
C SER A 195 -20.53 -3.47 10.55
N CYS A 196 -19.50 -3.15 9.76
CA CYS A 196 -18.13 -2.98 10.24
C CYS A 196 -17.95 -1.62 10.94
N GLY A 197 -17.28 -1.61 12.09
CA GLY A 197 -16.96 -0.37 12.82
C GLY A 197 -18.04 0.16 13.78
N GLU A 198 -19.23 -0.44 13.81
CA GLU A 198 -20.33 -0.08 14.73
C GLU A 198 -20.20 -0.69 16.14
N GLY A 199 -19.05 -1.29 16.47
CA GLY A 199 -18.85 -2.01 17.74
C GLY A 199 -19.46 -3.42 17.76
N GLY A 200 -20.00 -3.88 16.61
CA GLY A 200 -20.51 -5.23 16.42
C GLY A 200 -19.40 -6.26 16.22
N GLY A 201 -19.02 -6.92 17.31
CA GLY A 201 -18.53 -8.30 17.30
C GLY A 201 -17.05 -8.49 16.96
N ARG A 202 -16.34 -9.19 17.87
CA ARG A 202 -15.22 -10.06 17.47
C ARG A 202 -15.75 -11.03 16.40
N GLY A 203 -14.89 -11.46 15.46
CA GLY A 203 -15.27 -12.46 14.46
C GLY A 203 -15.91 -13.70 15.09
N PRO A 204 -16.59 -14.53 14.28
CA PRO A 204 -17.24 -15.74 14.78
C PRO A 204 -16.30 -16.53 15.70
N LYS A 205 -16.80 -16.98 16.87
CA LYS A 205 -16.03 -17.78 17.83
C LYS A 205 -15.47 -19.02 17.12
N GLY A 206 -14.16 -19.03 16.88
CA GLY A 206 -13.49 -20.02 16.03
C GLY A 206 -12.52 -19.41 15.00
N GLU A 207 -12.40 -18.08 14.97
CA GLU A 207 -11.43 -17.36 14.14
C GLU A 207 -10.03 -17.98 14.30
N LYS A 208 -9.51 -18.52 13.20
CA LYS A 208 -8.14 -19.04 13.11
C LYS A 208 -7.20 -17.85 13.24
N THR A 209 -6.89 -17.46 14.48
CA THR A 209 -5.70 -16.67 14.73
C THR A 209 -4.54 -17.46 14.17
N PHE A 210 -3.75 -16.86 13.28
CA PHE A 210 -2.54 -17.48 12.77
C PHE A 210 -1.74 -18.05 13.96
N ALA A 211 -1.59 -19.37 13.97
CA ALA A 211 -1.04 -20.10 15.11
C ALA A 211 0.38 -19.58 15.36
N ASP A 212 0.67 -19.27 16.61
CA ASP A 212 2.00 -18.89 17.06
C ASP A 212 2.86 -20.17 17.12
N GLU A 213 3.45 -20.57 15.99
CA GLU A 213 4.49 -21.61 15.99
C GLU A 213 5.82 -21.01 16.48
N THR A 214 5.83 -20.58 17.74
CA THR A 214 7.05 -20.45 18.53
C THR A 214 6.85 -21.09 19.90
N ALA A 215 6.65 -22.40 19.90
CA ALA A 215 6.84 -23.22 21.10
C ALA A 215 7.42 -24.58 20.68
N THR A 216 8.75 -24.68 20.74
CA THR A 216 9.44 -25.97 20.81
C THR A 216 10.18 -26.00 22.16
N PRO A 217 10.09 -27.10 22.92
CA PRO A 217 10.47 -27.20 24.35
C PRO A 217 11.96 -27.02 24.64
#